data_AF-A0A7S3KR34-F1
#
_entry.id   AF-A0A7S3KR34-F1
#
_cell.length_a   1.000
_cell.length_b   1.000
_cell.length_c   1.000
_cell.angle_alpha   90.00
_cell.angle_beta   90.00
_cell.angle_gamma   90.00
#
_symmetry.space_group_name_H-M   'P 1'
#
loop_
_entity.id
_entity.type
_entity.pdbx_description
1 polymer ?
#
loop_
_entity_poly.entity_id
_entity_poly.type
_entity_poly.pdbx_seq_one_letter_code
_entity_poly.pdbx_strand_id
1 'polypeptide(L)'
;LATQTIRSMRNLTETPNSIQTKYSKANKVKEFVCFELLQMKSELSLEFDWFDECVDLYFTQIDKQKEESKLQQKESEIYKKMNRIKNDQLKRIEGLQKEQDNSLTKAKLLQSNIGEVQAIIEILNALLQSGLQWKEIWRMIKEEKRAGNPLANLIFGLDLEHEKAMLVFNTAEIEDATEFFAEGQDSIIVKMDLDLTLSAQANIQKYFEIKKKTQDKEERTKDKANEAIKQAEDQARRALLKTRNEQKLKNHQRKPYWFEKFDWFISSENYLVISGRDSQQNEEVVKTYLGKRDVYFHSEIAGSASCVIKNPTMEEVSPLTLGEAATWAICHSKAWDLKVVTSAF
;
A
#
# COMPACT_ATOMS: atom_id res chain seq x y z
N LEU A 1 12.32 -51.08 -38.96
CA LEU A 1 12.48 -49.60 -38.97
C LEU A 1 11.42 -48.84 -39.77
N ALA A 2 10.31 -49.48 -40.20
CA ALA A 2 9.22 -48.78 -40.91
C ALA A 2 7.83 -48.88 -40.22
N THR A 3 7.77 -49.38 -38.97
CA THR A 3 6.48 -49.61 -38.27
C THR A 3 6.35 -48.86 -36.93
N GLN A 4 7.31 -47.98 -36.59
CA GLN A 4 7.25 -47.16 -35.38
C GLN A 4 6.75 -45.73 -35.62
N THR A 5 6.70 -45.26 -36.87
CA THR A 5 6.34 -43.86 -37.19
C THR A 5 4.83 -43.60 -37.29
N ILE A 6 3.98 -44.64 -37.29
CA ILE A 6 2.52 -44.45 -37.39
C ILE A 6 1.83 -44.45 -36.01
N ARG A 7 2.54 -44.77 -34.91
CA ARG A 7 1.99 -44.65 -33.55
C ARG A 7 2.06 -43.23 -32.96
N SER A 8 2.80 -42.30 -33.58
CA SER A 8 2.94 -40.91 -33.07
C SER A 8 1.82 -39.95 -33.48
N MET A 9 0.87 -40.36 -34.33
CA MET A 9 -0.27 -39.53 -34.75
C MET A 9 -1.59 -39.85 -34.04
N ARG A 10 -1.59 -40.64 -32.95
CA ARG A 10 -2.81 -41.01 -32.21
C ARG A 10 -3.05 -40.29 -30.89
N ASN A 11 -2.11 -39.48 -30.41
CA ASN A 11 -2.24 -38.77 -29.14
C ASN A 11 -2.40 -37.25 -29.27
N LEU A 12 -2.88 -36.74 -30.41
CA LEU A 12 -3.34 -35.34 -30.56
C LEU A 12 -4.72 -35.10 -29.91
N THR A 13 -5.08 -35.87 -28.88
CA THR A 13 -6.35 -35.73 -28.15
C THR A 13 -6.12 -35.63 -26.65
N GLU A 14 -5.11 -34.87 -26.22
CA GLU A 14 -5.20 -34.21 -24.92
C GLU A 14 -6.30 -33.15 -25.02
N THR A 15 -7.46 -33.47 -24.48
CA THR A 15 -8.58 -32.52 -24.39
C THR A 15 -8.14 -31.27 -23.61
N PRO A 16 -8.59 -30.06 -23.98
CA PRO A 16 -8.24 -28.80 -23.28
C PRO A 16 -8.43 -28.83 -21.75
N ASN A 17 -9.27 -29.76 -21.26
CA ASN A 17 -9.53 -30.02 -19.86
C ASN A 17 -8.34 -30.61 -19.06
N SER A 18 -7.45 -31.44 -19.63
CA SER A 18 -6.30 -32.01 -18.88
C SER A 18 -5.29 -30.92 -18.52
N ILE A 19 -5.00 -30.07 -19.49
CA ILE A 19 -4.11 -28.92 -19.38
C ILE A 19 -4.69 -27.92 -18.38
N GLN A 20 -5.93 -27.44 -18.54
CA GLN A 20 -6.55 -26.51 -17.57
C GLN A 20 -6.57 -27.03 -16.13
N THR A 21 -6.72 -28.34 -15.94
CA THR A 21 -6.70 -28.95 -14.60
C THR A 21 -5.32 -28.86 -13.95
N LYS A 22 -4.22 -29.04 -14.71
CA LYS A 22 -2.85 -28.86 -14.24
C LYS A 22 -2.55 -27.40 -13.86
N TYR A 23 -3.02 -26.44 -14.68
CA TYR A 23 -2.87 -24.99 -14.41
C TYR A 23 -3.62 -24.51 -13.15
N SER A 24 -4.68 -25.21 -12.72
CA SER A 24 -5.46 -24.84 -11.53
C SER A 24 -4.86 -25.30 -10.20
N LYS A 25 -4.05 -26.37 -10.19
CA LYS A 25 -3.54 -27.02 -8.97
C LYS A 25 -2.25 -26.41 -8.45
N ALA A 26 -1.42 -25.83 -9.31
CA ALA A 26 -0.26 -25.09 -8.86
C ALA A 26 -0.68 -23.67 -8.49
N ASN A 27 -0.80 -23.35 -7.20
CA ASN A 27 -0.93 -21.95 -6.77
C ASN A 27 0.44 -21.26 -6.62
N LYS A 28 1.50 -22.03 -6.34
CA LYS A 28 2.89 -21.55 -6.31
C LYS A 28 3.84 -22.63 -6.87
N VAL A 29 4.52 -22.34 -7.98
CA VAL A 29 5.65 -23.16 -8.45
C VAL A 29 6.94 -22.62 -7.84
N LYS A 30 7.83 -23.52 -7.41
CA LYS A 30 9.13 -23.18 -6.83
C LYS A 30 10.27 -23.31 -7.83
N GLU A 31 10.27 -24.40 -8.59
CA GLU A 31 11.36 -24.78 -9.48
C GLU A 31 10.82 -25.70 -10.58
N PHE A 32 11.53 -25.78 -11.71
CA PHE A 32 11.30 -26.76 -12.76
C PHE A 32 12.61 -27.51 -13.01
N VAL A 33 12.52 -28.82 -13.24
CA VAL A 33 13.67 -29.71 -13.45
C VAL A 33 13.39 -30.66 -14.61
N CYS A 34 14.42 -31.03 -15.37
CA CYS A 34 14.28 -31.95 -16.51
C CYS A 34 14.11 -33.42 -16.08
N PHE A 35 14.43 -33.74 -14.82
CA PHE A 35 14.36 -35.08 -14.27
C PHE A 35 13.95 -35.01 -12.80
N GLU A 36 13.16 -35.99 -12.35
CA GLU A 36 12.71 -36.08 -10.97
C GLU A 36 13.90 -36.26 -10.02
N LEU A 37 14.06 -35.31 -9.10
CA LEU A 37 15.09 -35.39 -8.07
C LEU A 37 14.59 -36.24 -6.89
N LEU A 38 15.35 -37.27 -6.50
CA LEU A 38 15.04 -38.13 -5.35
C LEU A 38 14.81 -37.34 -4.05
N GLN A 39 15.46 -36.18 -3.91
CA GLN A 39 15.29 -35.27 -2.77
C GLN A 39 13.91 -34.61 -2.71
N MET A 40 13.22 -34.49 -3.86
CA MET A 40 11.92 -33.83 -4.00
C MET A 40 10.75 -34.81 -4.13
N LYS A 41 10.98 -36.11 -3.94
CA LYS A 41 9.99 -37.18 -4.13
C LYS A 41 8.78 -37.10 -3.19
N SER A 42 8.91 -36.35 -2.10
CA SER A 42 7.82 -36.07 -1.14
C SER A 42 7.05 -34.78 -1.48
N GLU A 43 7.51 -33.97 -2.44
CA GLU A 43 6.83 -32.76 -2.88
C GLU A 43 5.81 -33.05 -4.00
N LEU A 44 4.84 -32.15 -4.15
CA LEU A 44 3.85 -32.24 -5.22
C LEU A 44 4.50 -31.85 -6.56
N SER A 45 4.70 -32.82 -7.46
CA SER A 45 5.25 -32.59 -8.80
C SER A 45 4.16 -32.57 -9.88
N LEU A 46 4.42 -31.83 -10.96
CA LEU A 46 3.64 -31.84 -12.19
C LEU A 46 4.56 -32.34 -13.31
N GLU A 47 4.15 -33.40 -13.99
CA GLU A 47 4.88 -33.97 -15.12
C GLU A 47 4.32 -33.47 -16.46
N PHE A 48 5.24 -33.22 -17.39
CA PHE A 48 4.98 -32.72 -18.73
C PHE A 48 5.78 -33.53 -19.75
N ASP A 49 5.20 -33.76 -20.92
CA ASP A 49 5.83 -34.52 -21.99
C ASP A 49 6.91 -33.70 -22.72
N TRP A 50 6.78 -32.37 -22.68
CA TRP A 50 7.66 -31.42 -23.37
C TRP A 50 8.28 -30.43 -22.41
N PHE A 51 9.58 -30.18 -22.57
CA PHE A 51 10.30 -29.20 -21.78
C PHE A 51 9.71 -27.80 -21.94
N ASP A 52 9.36 -27.42 -23.17
CA ASP A 52 8.82 -26.10 -23.49
C ASP A 52 7.50 -25.81 -22.73
N GLU A 53 6.61 -26.80 -22.61
CA GLU A 53 5.35 -26.67 -21.88
C GLU A 53 5.58 -26.43 -20.37
N CYS A 54 6.57 -27.14 -19.79
CA CYS A 54 6.94 -26.98 -18.39
C CYS A 54 7.55 -25.59 -18.13
N VAL A 55 8.44 -25.14 -19.01
CA VAL A 55 9.09 -23.82 -18.93
C VAL A 55 8.05 -22.70 -19.05
N ASP A 56 7.16 -22.79 -20.03
CA ASP A 56 6.11 -21.80 -20.27
C ASP A 56 5.19 -21.68 -19.06
N LEU A 57 4.74 -22.80 -18.48
CA LEU A 57 3.91 -22.79 -17.28
C LEU A 57 4.66 -22.20 -16.08
N TYR A 58 5.92 -22.60 -15.87
CA TYR A 58 6.73 -22.10 -14.76
C TYR A 58 6.90 -20.57 -14.81
N PHE A 59 7.37 -20.03 -15.95
CA PHE A 59 7.59 -18.59 -16.06
C PHE A 59 6.29 -17.79 -16.05
N THR A 60 5.23 -18.30 -16.68
CA THR A 60 3.88 -17.71 -16.60
C THR A 60 3.44 -17.57 -15.15
N GLN A 61 3.66 -18.61 -14.35
CA GLN A 61 3.22 -18.60 -12.96
C GLN A 61 4.12 -17.77 -12.04
N ILE A 62 5.43 -17.75 -12.27
CA ILE A 62 6.35 -16.87 -11.55
C ILE A 62 6.02 -15.40 -11.82
N ASP A 63 5.72 -15.04 -13.07
CA ASP A 63 5.36 -13.66 -13.41
C ASP A 63 4.02 -13.28 -12.81
N LYS A 64 3.02 -14.17 -12.83
CA LYS A 64 1.75 -13.99 -12.09
C LYS A 64 1.99 -13.76 -10.59
N GLN A 65 2.81 -14.58 -9.93
CA GLN A 65 3.13 -14.40 -8.51
C GLN A 65 3.82 -13.06 -8.23
N LYS A 66 4.75 -12.63 -9.09
CA LYS A 66 5.41 -11.32 -8.96
C LYS A 66 4.40 -10.17 -9.09
N GLU A 67 3.46 -10.27 -10.01
CA GLU A 67 2.41 -9.25 -10.20
C GLU A 67 1.42 -9.21 -9.04
N GLU A 68 1.01 -10.36 -8.51
CA GLU A 68 0.18 -10.47 -7.29
C GLU A 68 0.91 -9.86 -6.08
N SER A 69 2.20 -10.16 -5.89
CA SER A 69 3.00 -9.57 -4.82
C SER A 69 3.08 -8.04 -4.93
N LYS A 70 3.30 -7.51 -6.14
CA LYS A 70 3.27 -6.07 -6.41
C LYS A 70 1.88 -5.46 -6.13
N LEU A 71 0.80 -6.18 -6.42
CA LEU A 71 -0.56 -5.72 -6.06
C LEU A 71 -0.70 -5.59 -4.56
N GLN A 72 -0.39 -6.66 -3.84
CA GLN A 72 -0.52 -6.73 -2.39
C GLN A 72 0.30 -5.65 -1.70
N GLN A 73 1.51 -5.36 -2.21
CA GLN A 73 2.33 -4.25 -1.73
C GLN A 73 1.59 -2.91 -1.89
N LYS A 74 1.08 -2.60 -3.08
CA LYS A 74 0.31 -1.36 -3.34
C LYS A 74 -0.95 -1.26 -2.48
N GLU A 75 -1.71 -2.34 -2.36
CA GLU A 75 -2.90 -2.37 -1.50
C GLU A 75 -2.53 -2.12 -0.03
N SER A 76 -1.45 -2.76 0.45
CA SER A 76 -0.94 -2.55 1.81
C SER A 76 -0.53 -1.11 2.07
N GLU A 77 0.06 -0.43 1.10
CA GLU A 77 0.45 0.98 1.21
C GLU A 77 -0.77 1.90 1.32
N ILE A 78 -1.83 1.61 0.55
CA ILE A 78 -3.11 2.34 0.63
C ILE A 78 -3.71 2.17 2.02
N TYR A 79 -3.80 0.93 2.54
CA TYR A 79 -4.31 0.67 3.88
C TYR A 79 -3.46 1.32 4.97
N LYS A 80 -2.12 1.28 4.86
CA LYS A 80 -1.21 1.95 5.80
C LYS A 80 -1.46 3.46 5.83
N LYS A 81 -1.67 4.09 4.68
CA LYS A 81 -1.97 5.53 4.60
C LYS A 81 -3.31 5.86 5.26
N MET A 82 -4.35 5.08 4.99
CA MET A 82 -5.68 5.23 5.60
C MET A 82 -5.60 5.08 7.13
N ASN A 83 -4.93 4.02 7.61
CA ASN A 83 -4.80 3.73 9.04
C ASN A 83 -3.97 4.79 9.78
N ARG A 84 -2.94 5.38 9.14
CA ARG A 84 -2.20 6.51 9.72
C ARG A 84 -3.12 7.70 10.00
N ILE A 85 -3.91 8.11 8.99
CA ILE A 85 -4.86 9.22 9.15
C ILE A 85 -5.85 8.92 10.28
N LYS A 86 -6.43 7.72 10.30
CA LYS A 86 -7.37 7.30 11.34
C LYS A 86 -6.76 7.35 12.73
N ASN A 87 -5.56 6.80 12.91
CA ASN A 87 -4.86 6.77 14.19
C ASN A 87 -4.48 8.18 14.67
N ASP A 88 -4.09 9.07 13.76
CA ASP A 88 -3.76 10.45 14.11
C ASP A 88 -4.99 11.22 14.61
N GLN A 89 -6.16 11.01 13.99
CA GLN A 89 -7.41 11.60 14.47
C GLN A 89 -7.83 11.03 15.85
N LEU A 90 -7.73 9.71 16.03
CA LEU A 90 -8.07 9.06 17.30
C LEU A 90 -7.16 9.53 18.45
N LYS A 91 -5.84 9.60 18.22
CA LYS A 91 -4.88 10.12 19.22
C LYS A 91 -5.17 11.55 19.63
N ARG A 92 -5.65 12.39 18.69
CA ARG A 92 -6.02 13.77 18.99
C ARG A 92 -7.23 13.84 19.92
N ILE A 93 -8.23 12.99 19.69
CA ILE A 93 -9.42 12.89 20.56
C ILE A 93 -9.02 12.36 21.94
N GLU A 94 -8.23 11.29 21.99
CA GLU A 94 -7.72 10.70 23.24
C GLU A 94 -6.92 11.73 24.07
N GLY A 95 -6.10 12.55 23.41
CA GLY A 95 -5.38 13.65 24.07
C GLY A 95 -6.30 14.67 24.73
N LEU A 96 -7.42 15.02 24.08
CA LEU A 96 -8.42 15.94 24.64
C LEU A 96 -9.20 15.31 25.79
N GLN A 97 -9.49 14.00 25.73
CA GLN A 97 -10.13 13.27 26.83
C GLN A 97 -9.22 13.23 28.06
N LYS A 98 -7.94 12.90 27.86
CA LYS A 98 -6.94 12.91 28.93
C LYS A 98 -6.78 14.29 29.56
N GLU A 99 -6.84 15.36 28.77
CA GLU A 99 -6.82 16.73 29.28
C GLU A 99 -8.06 17.08 30.13
N GLN A 100 -9.24 16.58 29.74
CA GLN A 100 -10.47 16.72 30.52
C GLN A 100 -10.38 15.97 31.85
N ASP A 101 -9.93 14.72 31.82
CA ASP A 101 -9.78 13.89 33.02
C ASP A 101 -8.78 14.51 33.98
N ASN A 102 -7.63 14.98 33.47
CA ASN A 102 -6.66 15.71 34.27
C ASN A 102 -7.26 16.96 34.91
N SER A 103 -8.05 17.75 34.16
CA SER A 103 -8.69 18.96 34.68
C SER A 103 -9.73 18.64 35.75
N LEU A 104 -10.49 17.56 35.56
CA LEU A 104 -11.49 17.08 36.52
C LEU A 104 -10.84 16.56 37.80
N THR A 105 -9.79 15.74 37.69
CA THR A 105 -9.02 15.24 38.83
C THR A 105 -8.42 16.38 39.64
N LYS A 106 -7.86 17.40 38.97
CA LYS A 106 -7.36 18.61 39.64
C LYS A 106 -8.47 19.36 40.38
N ALA A 107 -9.62 19.57 39.73
CA ALA A 107 -10.76 20.23 40.37
C ALA A 107 -11.26 19.47 41.61
N LYS A 108 -11.38 18.14 41.52
CA LYS A 108 -11.78 17.27 42.63
C LYS A 108 -10.79 17.35 43.80
N LEU A 109 -9.48 17.27 43.54
CA LEU A 109 -8.44 17.37 44.57
C LEU A 109 -8.46 18.72 45.30
N LEU A 110 -8.63 19.82 44.57
CA LEU A 110 -8.78 21.14 45.18
C LEU A 110 -10.08 21.26 46.00
N GLN A 111 -11.15 20.59 45.57
CA GLN A 111 -12.43 20.59 46.28
C GLN A 111 -12.35 19.81 47.59
N SER A 112 -11.69 18.66 47.60
CA SER A 112 -11.47 17.87 48.83
C SER A 112 -10.62 18.62 49.85
N ASN A 113 -9.62 19.38 49.40
CA ASN A 113 -8.67 20.11 50.25
C ASN A 113 -8.91 21.63 50.28
N ILE A 114 -10.17 22.07 50.10
CA ILE A 114 -10.50 23.49 49.92
C ILE A 114 -10.05 24.37 51.10
N GLY A 115 -10.12 23.86 52.33
CA GLY A 115 -9.70 24.60 53.53
C GLY A 115 -8.20 24.87 53.55
N GLU A 116 -7.39 23.87 53.21
CA GLU A 116 -5.93 23.97 53.16
C GLU A 116 -5.49 24.92 52.03
N VAL A 117 -6.12 24.79 50.86
CA VAL A 117 -5.86 25.66 49.71
C VAL A 117 -6.16 27.12 50.05
N GLN A 118 -7.30 27.39 50.68
CA GLN A 118 -7.68 28.74 51.08
C GLN A 118 -6.71 29.32 52.13
N ALA A 119 -6.30 28.53 53.12
CA ALA A 119 -5.33 28.97 54.12
C ALA A 119 -3.97 29.31 53.49
N ILE A 120 -3.51 28.51 52.51
CA ILE A 120 -2.27 28.78 51.77
C ILE A 120 -2.38 30.10 50.99
N ILE A 121 -3.49 30.35 50.31
CA ILE A 121 -3.71 31.62 49.57
C ILE A 121 -3.62 32.81 50.53
N GLU A 122 -4.29 32.73 51.68
CA GLU A 122 -4.31 33.80 52.68
C GLU A 122 -2.92 34.06 53.26
N ILE A 123 -2.17 33.01 53.63
CA ILE A 123 -0.81 33.13 54.16
C ILE A 123 0.12 33.76 53.11
N LEU A 124 0.08 33.28 51.87
CA LEU A 124 0.93 33.80 50.80
C LEU A 124 0.58 35.27 50.48
N ASN A 125 -0.71 35.61 50.41
CA ASN A 125 -1.14 36.99 50.19
C ASN A 125 -0.76 37.92 51.35
N ALA A 126 -0.82 37.45 52.60
CA ALA A 126 -0.36 38.22 53.76
C ALA A 126 1.17 38.48 53.70
N LEU A 127 1.96 37.47 53.32
CA LEU A 127 3.41 37.61 53.13
C LEU A 127 3.73 38.59 52.00
N LEU A 128 2.99 38.56 50.89
CA LEU A 128 3.14 39.52 49.79
C LEU A 128 2.78 40.95 50.22
N GLN A 129 1.69 41.13 50.96
CA GLN A 129 1.27 42.44 51.49
C GLN A 129 2.27 43.03 52.48
N SER A 130 3.02 42.18 53.19
CA SER A 130 4.08 42.64 54.10
C SER A 130 5.31 43.21 53.39
N GLY A 131 5.36 43.14 52.05
CA GLY A 131 6.44 43.69 51.24
C GLY A 131 7.66 42.79 51.10
N LEU A 132 7.57 41.53 51.55
CA LEU A 132 8.63 40.54 51.40
C LEU A 132 8.84 40.17 49.93
N GLN A 133 10.10 39.98 49.54
CA GLN A 133 10.39 39.52 48.19
C GLN A 133 10.11 38.03 48.05
N TRP A 134 9.60 37.61 46.88
CA TRP A 134 9.29 36.21 46.57
C TRP A 134 10.43 35.21 46.85
N LYS A 135 11.69 35.60 46.67
CA LYS A 135 12.85 34.75 47.01
C LYS A 135 12.94 34.47 48.52
N GLU A 136 12.58 35.45 49.34
CA GLU A 136 12.56 35.33 50.79
C GLU A 136 11.36 34.49 51.24
N ILE A 137 10.19 34.71 50.64
CA ILE A 137 8.99 33.89 50.86
C ILE A 137 9.30 32.41 50.58
N TRP A 138 9.98 32.11 49.45
CA TRP A 138 10.37 30.74 49.12
C TRP A 138 11.40 30.15 50.10
N ARG A 139 12.30 30.96 50.64
CA ARG A 139 13.24 30.54 51.68
C ARG A 139 12.48 30.16 52.97
N MET A 140 11.53 30.99 53.39
CA MET A 140 10.70 30.73 54.58
C MET A 140 9.87 29.46 54.42
N ILE A 141 9.25 29.25 53.26
CA ILE A 141 8.48 28.02 52.97
C ILE A 141 9.39 26.78 53.06
N LYS A 142 10.65 26.84 52.61
CA LYS A 142 11.59 25.72 52.74
C LYS A 142 11.98 25.44 54.19
N GLU A 143 12.11 26.47 55.01
CA GLU A 143 12.37 26.33 56.45
C GLU A 143 11.15 25.70 57.14
N GLU A 144 9.94 26.16 56.85
CA GLU A 144 8.67 25.60 57.36
C GLU A 144 8.42 24.15 56.90
N LYS A 145 8.80 23.81 55.67
CA LYS A 145 8.78 22.41 55.20
C LYS A 145 9.70 21.51 56.02
N ARG A 146 10.90 21.99 56.37
CA ARG A 146 11.84 21.23 57.23
C ARG A 146 11.31 21.10 58.65
N ALA A 147 10.54 22.07 59.12
CA ALA A 147 9.86 22.01 60.40
C ALA A 147 8.65 21.04 60.40
N GLY A 148 8.24 20.52 59.24
CA GLY A 148 7.17 19.52 59.12
C GLY A 148 5.77 20.12 59.03
N ASN A 149 5.63 21.40 58.66
CA ASN A 149 4.32 22.05 58.53
C ASN A 149 3.49 21.41 57.38
N PRO A 150 2.27 20.90 57.65
CA PRO A 150 1.45 20.20 56.66
C PRO A 150 1.10 21.08 55.46
N LEU A 151 0.77 22.37 55.68
CA LEU A 151 0.43 23.30 54.60
C LEU A 151 1.64 23.64 53.74
N ALA A 152 2.81 23.83 54.37
CA ALA A 152 4.04 24.12 53.65
C ALA A 152 4.44 22.95 52.73
N ASN A 153 4.20 21.70 53.16
CA ASN A 153 4.50 20.50 52.38
C ASN A 153 3.71 20.42 51.07
N LEU A 154 2.48 20.94 51.03
CA LEU A 154 1.64 21.00 49.83
C LEU A 154 2.22 21.95 48.77
N ILE A 155 3.01 22.96 49.14
CA ILE A 155 3.52 23.96 48.20
C ILE A 155 4.76 23.43 47.47
N PHE A 156 4.63 22.95 46.24
CA PHE A 156 5.76 22.44 45.45
C PHE A 156 6.65 23.52 44.86
N GLY A 157 6.08 24.67 44.47
CA GLY A 157 6.78 25.76 43.80
C GLY A 157 6.01 27.06 43.83
N LEU A 158 6.70 28.17 43.53
CA LEU A 158 6.09 29.48 43.29
C LEU A 158 6.55 29.98 41.91
N ASP A 159 5.61 30.47 41.11
CA ASP A 159 5.85 31.16 39.84
C ASP A 159 5.65 32.66 40.04
N LEU A 160 6.78 33.37 40.06
CA LEU A 160 6.88 34.78 40.40
C LEU A 160 6.33 35.71 39.31
N GLU A 161 6.34 35.27 38.04
CA GLU A 161 5.97 36.12 36.91
C GLU A 161 4.45 36.20 36.74
N HIS A 162 3.73 35.18 37.21
CA HIS A 162 2.30 35.02 37.00
C HIS A 162 1.47 34.99 38.28
N GLU A 163 2.07 35.28 39.44
CA GLU A 163 1.42 35.23 40.76
C GLU A 163 0.74 33.87 41.05
N LYS A 164 1.42 32.77 40.67
CA LYS A 164 0.91 31.41 40.84
C LYS A 164 1.71 30.63 41.87
N ALA A 165 1.01 29.83 42.66
CA ALA A 165 1.62 28.79 43.49
C ALA A 165 1.35 27.41 42.89
N MET A 166 2.36 26.56 42.84
CA MET A 166 2.19 25.17 42.42
C MET A 166 2.00 24.31 43.66
N LEU A 167 0.83 23.70 43.80
CA LEU A 167 0.53 22.75 44.86
C LEU A 167 0.71 21.32 44.39
N VAL A 168 1.01 20.44 45.34
CA VAL A 168 1.14 19.00 45.14
C VAL A 168 0.20 18.28 46.09
N PHE A 169 -0.60 17.38 45.53
CA PHE A 169 -1.48 16.49 46.26
C PHE A 169 -1.25 15.05 45.85
N ASN A 170 -1.45 14.13 46.78
CA ASN A 170 -1.41 12.70 46.51
C ASN A 170 -2.81 12.22 46.11
N THR A 171 -2.92 11.46 45.02
CA THR A 171 -4.21 10.93 44.54
C THR A 171 -4.77 9.81 45.41
N ALA A 172 -3.99 9.28 46.36
CA ALA A 172 -4.44 8.22 47.29
C ALA A 172 -5.62 8.64 48.19
N GLU A 173 -5.93 9.94 48.26
CA GLU A 173 -6.99 10.51 49.09
C GLU A 173 -8.36 10.62 48.38
N ILE A 174 -8.46 10.21 47.11
CA ILE A 174 -9.73 10.21 46.36
C ILE A 174 -10.38 8.83 46.48
N GLU A 175 -11.55 8.73 47.13
CA GLU A 175 -12.29 7.46 47.31
C GLU A 175 -12.65 6.77 45.97
N ASP A 176 -12.83 7.52 44.88
CA ASP A 176 -13.10 7.03 43.52
C ASP A 176 -11.84 6.69 42.69
N ALA A 177 -10.63 6.73 43.25
CA ALA A 177 -9.40 6.52 42.48
C ALA A 177 -9.26 5.08 41.94
N THR A 178 -9.99 4.11 42.50
CA THR A 178 -9.90 2.69 42.11
C THR A 178 -10.46 2.40 40.72
N GLU A 179 -11.34 3.24 40.16
CA GLU A 179 -11.91 3.02 38.82
C GLU A 179 -11.04 3.58 37.66
N PHE A 180 -10.04 4.41 37.96
CA PHE A 180 -9.21 5.07 36.94
C PHE A 180 -7.82 4.45 36.73
N PHE A 181 -7.35 3.57 37.64
CA PHE A 181 -5.98 3.06 37.58
C PHE A 181 -5.93 1.54 37.51
N ALA A 182 -5.15 1.05 36.54
CA ALA A 182 -4.78 -0.36 36.45
C ALA A 182 -4.00 -0.78 37.71
N GLU A 183 -4.27 -1.99 38.20
CA GLU A 183 -3.65 -2.58 39.39
C GLU A 183 -2.11 -2.39 39.38
N GLY A 184 -1.58 -1.64 40.37
CA GLY A 184 -0.14 -1.61 40.66
C GLY A 184 0.60 -0.27 40.53
N GLN A 185 -0.06 0.88 40.40
CA GLN A 185 0.60 2.19 40.46
C GLN A 185 0.40 2.90 41.81
N ASP A 186 1.48 2.96 42.60
CA ASP A 186 1.59 3.75 43.83
C ASP A 186 1.33 5.25 43.55
N SER A 187 0.46 5.87 44.35
CA SER A 187 0.40 7.31 44.68
C SER A 187 0.89 8.27 43.59
N ILE A 188 0.00 8.70 42.68
CA ILE A 188 0.37 9.69 41.66
C ILE A 188 0.42 11.07 42.31
N ILE A 189 1.60 11.69 42.27
CA ILE A 189 1.80 13.08 42.71
C ILE A 189 1.23 14.00 41.62
N VAL A 190 0.11 14.68 41.90
CA VAL A 190 -0.52 15.63 40.96
C VAL A 190 -0.10 17.05 41.31
N LYS A 191 0.47 17.74 40.31
CA LYS A 191 0.84 19.16 40.40
C LYS A 191 -0.28 20.06 39.87
N MET A 192 -0.62 21.08 40.63
CA MET A 192 -1.71 22.00 40.33
C MET A 192 -1.25 23.44 40.43
N ASP A 193 -1.57 24.24 39.42
CA ASP A 193 -1.31 25.67 39.46
C ASP A 193 -2.49 26.37 40.13
N LEU A 194 -2.18 27.18 41.12
CA LEU A 194 -3.10 27.97 41.90
C LEU A 194 -2.83 29.44 41.64
N ASP A 195 -3.88 30.17 41.28
CA ASP A 195 -3.84 31.61 41.06
C ASP A 195 -4.08 32.32 42.40
N LEU A 196 -3.08 33.05 42.91
CA LEU A 196 -3.15 33.67 44.24
C LEU A 196 -4.06 34.90 44.28
N THR A 197 -4.38 35.45 43.10
CA THR A 197 -5.35 36.56 42.95
C THR A 197 -6.79 36.12 43.15
N LEU A 198 -7.05 34.81 43.08
CA LEU A 198 -8.37 34.20 43.15
C LEU A 198 -8.55 33.44 44.46
N SER A 199 -9.82 33.30 44.91
CA SER A 199 -10.15 32.42 46.03
C SER A 199 -9.95 30.95 45.66
N ALA A 200 -9.91 30.06 46.67
CA ALA A 200 -9.85 28.62 46.44
C ALA A 200 -11.03 28.14 45.57
N GLN A 201 -12.25 28.65 45.81
CA GLN A 201 -13.43 28.32 45.01
C GLN A 201 -13.32 28.79 43.55
N ALA A 202 -12.81 30.01 43.33
CA ALA A 202 -12.62 30.53 41.98
C ALA A 202 -11.56 29.72 41.21
N ASN A 203 -10.49 29.28 41.87
CA ASN A 203 -9.51 28.36 41.29
C ASN A 203 -10.14 27.00 40.90
N ILE A 204 -11.00 26.42 41.76
CA ILE A 204 -11.74 25.19 41.44
C ILE A 204 -12.63 25.39 40.22
N GLN A 205 -13.39 26.49 40.19
CA GLN A 205 -14.28 26.83 39.08
C GLN A 205 -13.52 27.00 37.76
N LYS A 206 -12.32 27.60 37.79
CA LYS A 206 -11.43 27.72 36.62
C LYS A 206 -11.09 26.35 36.01
N TYR A 207 -10.81 25.33 36.82
CA TYR A 207 -10.57 23.97 36.31
C TYR A 207 -11.83 23.31 35.73
N PHE A 208 -13.00 23.52 36.32
CA PHE A 208 -14.28 23.07 35.73
C PHE A 208 -14.60 23.78 34.40
N GLU A 209 -14.29 25.07 34.29
CA GLU A 209 -14.43 25.82 33.04
C GLU A 209 -13.45 25.33 31.96
N ILE A 210 -12.21 25.01 32.34
CA ILE A 210 -11.23 24.39 31.42
C ILE A 210 -11.79 23.06 30.92
N LYS A 211 -12.28 22.19 31.81
CA LYS A 211 -12.92 20.93 31.42
C LYS A 211 -14.04 21.16 30.41
N LYS A 212 -14.97 22.07 30.69
CA LYS A 212 -16.10 22.38 29.79
C LYS A 212 -15.62 22.86 28.42
N LYS A 213 -14.64 23.79 28.39
CA LYS A 213 -14.04 24.27 27.14
C LYS A 213 -13.34 23.16 26.36
N THR A 214 -12.66 22.24 27.04
CA THR A 214 -11.99 21.10 26.40
C THR A 214 -12.99 20.06 25.91
N GLN A 215 -14.11 19.87 26.60
CA GLN A 215 -15.23 19.03 26.17
C GLN A 215 -15.87 19.58 24.88
N ASP A 216 -16.17 20.89 24.82
CA ASP A 216 -16.69 21.53 23.60
C ASP A 216 -15.69 21.42 22.43
N LYS A 217 -14.38 21.46 22.72
CA LYS A 217 -13.32 21.24 21.72
C LYS A 217 -13.27 19.78 21.26
N GLU A 218 -13.47 18.81 22.15
CA GLU A 218 -13.53 17.39 21.82
C GLU A 218 -14.67 17.11 20.85
N GLU A 219 -15.89 17.57 21.14
CA GLU A 219 -17.07 17.35 20.30
C GLU A 219 -16.84 17.89 18.88
N ARG A 220 -16.40 19.14 18.77
CA ARG A 220 -16.06 19.75 17.46
C ARG A 220 -14.92 19.04 16.75
N THR A 221 -13.96 18.48 17.49
CA THR A 221 -12.84 17.72 16.91
C THR A 221 -13.31 16.35 16.43
N LYS A 222 -14.23 15.72 17.15
CA LYS A 222 -14.81 14.41 16.81
C LYS A 222 -15.60 14.47 15.50
N ASP A 223 -16.39 15.51 15.29
CA ASP A 223 -17.13 15.70 14.04
C ASP A 223 -16.17 15.83 12.84
N LYS A 224 -15.17 16.72 12.96
CA LYS A 224 -14.15 16.91 11.93
C LYS A 224 -13.30 15.65 11.71
N ALA A 225 -13.00 14.92 12.77
CA ALA A 225 -12.27 13.66 12.70
C ALA A 225 -13.07 12.60 11.95
N ASN A 226 -14.37 12.47 12.21
CA ASN A 226 -15.25 11.53 11.52
C ASN A 226 -15.34 11.85 10.02
N GLU A 227 -15.47 13.13 9.66
CA GLU A 227 -15.43 13.55 8.26
C GLU A 227 -14.09 13.21 7.59
N ALA A 228 -12.97 13.49 8.26
CA ALA A 228 -11.64 13.21 7.74
C ALA A 228 -11.39 11.69 7.56
N ILE A 229 -11.84 10.88 8.53
CA ILE A 229 -11.75 9.41 8.46
C ILE A 229 -12.57 8.89 7.28
N LYS A 230 -13.82 9.36 7.15
CA LYS A 230 -14.69 8.96 6.03
C LYS A 230 -14.10 9.33 4.67
N GLN A 231 -13.54 10.54 4.54
CA GLN A 231 -12.84 10.96 3.32
C GLN A 231 -11.63 10.07 3.02
N ALA A 232 -10.85 9.70 4.04
CA ALA A 232 -9.71 8.80 3.88
C ALA A 232 -10.14 7.39 3.46
N GLU A 233 -11.22 6.86 4.03
CA GLU A 233 -11.82 5.57 3.65
C GLU A 233 -12.32 5.58 2.20
N ASP A 234 -13.04 6.62 1.79
CA ASP A 234 -13.50 6.78 0.41
C ASP A 234 -12.34 6.90 -0.58
N GLN A 235 -11.30 7.66 -0.23
CA GLN A 235 -10.10 7.78 -1.04
C GLN A 235 -9.36 6.44 -1.17
N ALA A 236 -9.22 5.70 -0.07
CA ALA A 236 -8.63 4.37 -0.06
C ALA A 236 -9.42 3.40 -0.94
N ARG A 237 -10.76 3.38 -0.80
CA ARG A 237 -11.65 2.55 -1.62
C ARG A 237 -11.50 2.84 -3.11
N ARG A 238 -11.48 4.12 -3.50
CA ARG A 238 -11.29 4.53 -4.91
C ARG A 238 -9.91 4.10 -5.43
N ALA A 239 -8.85 4.28 -4.62
CA ALA A 239 -7.49 3.89 -4.99
C ALA A 239 -7.36 2.36 -5.17
N LEU A 240 -7.98 1.57 -4.29
CA LEU A 240 -7.99 0.10 -4.38
C LEU A 240 -8.72 -0.36 -5.65
N LEU A 241 -9.91 0.19 -5.93
CA LEU A 241 -10.67 -0.11 -7.15
C LEU A 241 -9.86 0.21 -8.41
N LYS A 242 -9.21 1.38 -8.45
CA LYS A 242 -8.34 1.78 -9.57
C LYS A 242 -7.18 0.81 -9.74
N THR A 243 -6.47 0.48 -8.66
CA THR A 243 -5.32 -0.44 -8.69
C THR A 243 -5.73 -1.82 -9.19
N ARG A 244 -6.87 -2.34 -8.73
CA ARG A 244 -7.40 -3.64 -9.16
C ARG A 244 -7.83 -3.64 -10.63
N ASN A 245 -8.46 -2.56 -11.10
CA ASN A 245 -8.86 -2.43 -12.51
C ASN A 245 -7.65 -2.32 -13.44
N GLU A 246 -6.62 -1.55 -13.07
CA GLU A 246 -5.37 -1.45 -13.83
C GLU A 246 -4.66 -2.81 -13.95
N GLN A 247 -4.68 -3.63 -12.90
CA GLN A 247 -4.12 -4.97 -12.97
C GLN A 247 -4.93 -5.91 -13.85
N LYS A 248 -6.27 -5.90 -13.74
CA LYS A 248 -7.11 -6.68 -14.65
C LYS A 248 -6.81 -6.37 -16.11
N LEU A 249 -6.57 -5.10 -16.45
CA LEU A 249 -6.21 -4.70 -17.81
C LEU A 249 -4.81 -5.23 -18.22
N LYS A 250 -3.83 -5.18 -17.31
CA LYS A 250 -2.45 -5.65 -17.59
C LYS A 250 -2.34 -7.16 -17.79
N ASN A 251 -3.03 -7.96 -16.98
CA ASN A 251 -2.95 -9.42 -17.07
C ASN A 251 -3.47 -9.98 -18.41
N HIS A 252 -4.20 -9.18 -19.20
CA HIS A 252 -4.72 -9.59 -20.51
C HIS A 252 -3.86 -9.10 -21.69
N GLN A 253 -2.79 -8.34 -21.45
CA GLN A 253 -1.98 -7.78 -22.53
C GLN A 253 -0.63 -8.51 -22.60
N ARG A 254 -0.54 -9.50 -23.51
CA ARG A 254 0.77 -10.00 -23.93
C ARG A 254 1.56 -8.84 -24.53
N LYS A 255 2.89 -8.86 -24.40
CA LYS A 255 3.73 -7.95 -25.19
C LYS A 255 3.69 -8.43 -26.64
N PRO A 256 3.03 -7.71 -27.56
CA PRO A 256 3.04 -8.13 -28.96
C PRO A 256 4.48 -8.05 -29.48
N TYR A 257 4.89 -9.02 -30.28
CA TYR A 257 6.14 -8.89 -31.03
C TYR A 257 6.02 -7.72 -32.02
N TRP A 258 7.15 -7.10 -32.35
CA TRP A 258 7.18 -5.93 -33.23
C TRP A 258 6.59 -6.21 -34.62
N PHE A 259 6.63 -7.46 -35.08
CA PHE A 259 6.13 -7.88 -36.39
C PHE A 259 4.62 -8.15 -36.41
N GLU A 260 3.96 -8.28 -35.26
CA GLU A 260 2.51 -8.58 -35.18
C GLU A 260 1.62 -7.45 -35.68
N LYS A 261 2.18 -6.25 -35.83
CA LYS A 261 1.48 -5.12 -36.46
C LYS A 261 1.30 -5.29 -37.96
N PHE A 262 2.07 -6.20 -38.57
CA PHE A 262 2.02 -6.58 -39.98
C PHE A 262 1.23 -7.89 -40.15
N ASP A 263 0.99 -8.28 -41.40
CA ASP A 263 0.54 -9.63 -41.74
C ASP A 263 1.75 -10.55 -41.79
N TRP A 264 1.76 -11.59 -40.96
CA TRP A 264 2.93 -12.44 -40.78
C TRP A 264 2.56 -13.91 -40.62
N PHE A 265 3.50 -14.78 -40.98
CA PHE A 265 3.46 -16.20 -40.67
C PHE A 265 4.89 -16.75 -40.50
N ILE A 266 4.98 -17.95 -39.94
CA ILE A 266 6.23 -18.71 -39.85
C ILE A 266 6.16 -19.81 -40.90
N SER A 267 7.15 -19.85 -41.80
CA SER A 267 7.22 -20.87 -42.85
C SER A 267 7.41 -22.27 -42.29
N SER A 268 7.18 -23.30 -43.11
CA SER A 268 7.45 -24.70 -42.72
C SER A 268 8.91 -24.93 -42.29
N GLU A 269 9.84 -24.12 -42.81
CA GLU A 269 11.27 -24.16 -42.47
C GLU A 269 11.66 -23.12 -41.39
N ASN A 270 10.68 -22.60 -40.66
CA ASN A 270 10.84 -21.70 -39.50
C ASN A 270 11.44 -20.31 -39.82
N TYR A 271 11.19 -19.79 -41.04
CA TYR A 271 11.51 -18.40 -41.39
C TYR A 271 10.32 -17.49 -41.07
N LEU A 272 10.60 -16.31 -40.51
CA LEU A 272 9.57 -15.29 -40.29
C LEU A 272 9.32 -14.54 -41.61
N VAL A 273 8.08 -14.62 -42.10
CA VAL A 273 7.62 -13.87 -43.27
C VAL A 273 6.69 -12.76 -42.81
N ILE A 274 6.95 -11.51 -43.24
CA ILE A 274 6.14 -10.33 -42.93
C ILE A 274 5.66 -9.64 -44.20
N SER A 275 4.49 -9.03 -44.15
CA SER A 275 3.87 -8.33 -45.28
C SER A 275 2.99 -7.18 -44.80
N GLY A 276 2.92 -6.09 -45.57
CA GLY A 276 2.11 -4.93 -45.21
C GLY A 276 0.63 -5.13 -45.56
N ARG A 277 -0.27 -4.65 -44.69
CA ARG A 277 -1.72 -4.68 -44.91
C ARG A 277 -2.22 -3.63 -45.91
N ASP A 278 -1.47 -2.54 -46.03
CA ASP A 278 -1.79 -1.41 -46.89
C ASP A 278 -0.50 -0.87 -47.54
N SER A 279 -0.67 0.11 -48.43
CA SER A 279 0.47 0.70 -49.16
C SER A 279 1.49 1.37 -48.23
N GLN A 280 1.06 1.94 -47.10
CA GLN A 280 1.97 2.60 -46.15
C GLN A 280 2.79 1.56 -45.38
N GLN A 281 2.14 0.50 -44.89
CA GLN A 281 2.81 -0.62 -44.24
C GLN A 281 3.74 -1.37 -45.20
N ASN A 282 3.36 -1.54 -46.47
CA ASN A 282 4.24 -2.14 -47.49
C ASN A 282 5.55 -1.34 -47.63
N GLU A 283 5.46 -0.02 -47.73
CA GLU A 283 6.64 0.84 -47.74
C GLU A 283 7.45 0.73 -46.43
N GLU A 284 6.78 0.66 -45.28
CA GLU A 284 7.44 0.53 -43.98
C GLU A 284 8.20 -0.79 -43.86
N VAL A 285 7.58 -1.91 -44.24
CA VAL A 285 8.18 -3.25 -44.25
C VAL A 285 9.46 -3.25 -45.09
N VAL A 286 9.42 -2.66 -46.28
CA VAL A 286 10.56 -2.63 -47.21
C VAL A 286 11.64 -1.64 -46.77
N LYS A 287 11.28 -0.43 -46.34
CA LYS A 287 12.27 0.61 -46.01
C LYS A 287 12.93 0.38 -44.65
N THR A 288 12.16 -0.10 -43.67
CA THR A 288 12.60 -0.17 -42.27
C THR A 288 13.03 -1.58 -41.87
N TYR A 289 12.35 -2.61 -42.37
CA TYR A 289 12.50 -3.98 -41.88
C TYR A 289 13.22 -4.95 -42.83
N LEU A 290 13.46 -4.56 -44.09
CA LEU A 290 14.28 -5.30 -45.04
C LEU A 290 15.77 -5.10 -44.74
N GLY A 291 16.45 -6.17 -44.31
CA GLY A 291 17.89 -6.23 -44.14
C GLY A 291 18.60 -6.68 -45.41
N LYS A 292 19.94 -6.56 -45.42
CA LYS A 292 20.80 -6.91 -46.58
C LYS A 292 20.72 -8.37 -47.04
N ARG A 293 20.21 -9.26 -46.20
CA ARG A 293 20.20 -10.72 -46.42
C ARG A 293 18.80 -11.31 -46.45
N ASP A 294 17.81 -10.46 -46.23
CA ASP A 294 16.41 -10.86 -46.29
C ASP A 294 15.95 -10.92 -47.75
N VAL A 295 14.95 -11.74 -48.02
CA VAL A 295 14.42 -11.90 -49.36
C VAL A 295 13.14 -11.09 -49.51
N TYR A 296 13.08 -10.27 -50.56
CA TYR A 296 11.91 -9.47 -50.89
C TYR A 296 11.07 -10.16 -51.97
N PHE A 297 9.76 -10.18 -51.77
CA PHE A 297 8.77 -10.72 -52.70
C PHE A 297 7.68 -9.70 -53.00
N HIS A 298 7.30 -9.63 -54.28
CA HIS A 298 6.09 -8.96 -54.73
C HIS A 298 5.48 -9.77 -55.87
N SER A 299 4.17 -9.66 -56.05
CA SER A 299 3.49 -10.19 -57.23
C SER A 299 3.37 -9.08 -58.28
N GLU A 300 3.32 -9.45 -59.55
CA GLU A 300 3.02 -8.53 -60.65
C GLU A 300 1.55 -8.05 -60.63
N ILE A 301 0.71 -8.69 -59.81
CA ILE A 301 -0.72 -8.39 -59.68
C ILE A 301 -0.92 -7.06 -58.95
N ALA A 302 -1.77 -6.20 -59.52
CA ALA A 302 -2.08 -4.90 -58.95
C ALA A 302 -2.65 -5.02 -57.53
N GLY A 303 -2.04 -4.31 -56.58
CA GLY A 303 -2.45 -4.30 -55.18
C GLY A 303 -1.98 -5.51 -54.37
N SER A 304 -0.95 -6.23 -54.81
CA SER A 304 -0.32 -7.29 -54.00
C SER A 304 0.43 -6.74 -52.80
N ALA A 305 0.43 -7.48 -51.70
CA ALA A 305 1.26 -7.18 -50.55
C ALA A 305 2.76 -7.31 -50.85
N SER A 306 3.57 -6.42 -50.27
CA SER A 306 5.03 -6.49 -50.28
C SER A 306 5.48 -7.42 -49.15
N CYS A 307 6.06 -8.55 -49.49
CA CYS A 307 6.46 -9.58 -48.52
C CYS A 307 7.98 -9.59 -48.32
N VAL A 308 8.42 -9.77 -47.08
CA VAL A 308 9.84 -9.88 -46.69
C VAL A 308 10.03 -11.13 -45.85
N ILE A 309 10.95 -11.99 -46.28
CA ILE A 309 11.38 -13.18 -45.55
C ILE A 309 12.63 -12.82 -44.75
N LYS A 310 12.54 -12.88 -43.42
CA LYS A 310 13.67 -12.62 -42.54
C LYS A 310 14.61 -13.81 -42.54
N ASN A 311 15.86 -13.61 -42.95
CA ASN A 311 16.85 -14.67 -43.10
C ASN A 311 17.99 -14.54 -42.08
N PRO A 312 17.85 -15.13 -40.87
CA PRO A 312 18.89 -15.11 -39.85
C PRO A 312 20.01 -16.14 -40.12
N THR A 313 19.75 -17.20 -40.88
CA THR A 313 20.66 -18.35 -41.10
C THR A 313 21.77 -18.05 -42.10
N MET A 314 21.64 -16.97 -42.89
CA MET A 314 22.63 -16.52 -43.87
C MET A 314 22.84 -17.47 -45.06
N GLU A 315 22.02 -18.51 -45.17
CA GLU A 315 22.01 -19.47 -46.27
C GLU A 315 20.96 -19.07 -47.32
N GLU A 316 21.01 -19.70 -48.50
CA GLU A 316 19.97 -19.51 -49.51
C GLU A 316 18.62 -20.04 -48.99
N VAL A 317 17.58 -19.21 -49.11
CA VAL A 317 16.22 -19.60 -48.71
C VAL A 317 15.71 -20.65 -49.69
N SER A 318 15.31 -21.80 -49.16
CA SER A 318 14.84 -22.95 -49.93
C SER A 318 13.58 -22.62 -50.76
N PRO A 319 13.43 -23.21 -51.96
CA PRO A 319 12.27 -22.99 -52.84
C PRO A 319 10.91 -23.23 -52.17
N LEU A 320 10.87 -24.06 -51.12
CA LEU A 320 9.65 -24.30 -50.35
C LEU A 320 9.18 -23.03 -49.64
N THR A 321 10.04 -22.39 -48.84
CA THR A 321 9.72 -21.14 -48.16
C THR A 321 9.47 -19.99 -49.15
N LEU A 322 10.18 -19.96 -50.29
CA LEU A 322 9.90 -19.00 -51.36
C LEU A 322 8.49 -19.18 -51.94
N GLY A 323 8.06 -20.43 -52.15
CA GLY A 323 6.72 -20.75 -52.66
C GLY A 323 5.60 -20.41 -51.67
N GLU A 324 5.81 -20.64 -50.38
CA GLU A 324 4.88 -20.25 -49.32
C GLU A 324 4.71 -18.72 -49.28
N ALA A 325 5.81 -17.97 -49.36
CA ALA A 325 5.77 -16.50 -49.40
C ALA A 325 5.12 -15.95 -50.68
N ALA A 326 5.36 -16.58 -51.85
CA ALA A 326 4.73 -16.20 -53.11
C ALA A 326 3.22 -16.44 -53.08
N THR A 327 2.79 -17.58 -52.53
CA THR A 327 1.37 -17.90 -52.34
C THR A 327 0.71 -16.87 -51.41
N TRP A 328 1.39 -16.51 -50.31
CA TRP A 328 0.94 -15.48 -49.39
C TRP A 328 0.74 -14.11 -50.08
N ALA A 329 1.71 -13.67 -50.89
CA ALA A 329 1.63 -12.40 -51.62
C ALA A 329 0.43 -12.35 -52.60
N ILE A 330 0.08 -13.48 -53.21
CA ILE A 330 -1.07 -13.59 -54.12
C ILE A 330 -2.39 -13.60 -53.35
N CYS A 331 -2.47 -14.33 -52.25
CA CYS A 331 -3.65 -14.33 -51.37
C CYS A 331 -3.96 -12.93 -50.82
N HIS A 332 -2.94 -12.10 -50.63
CA HIS A 332 -3.06 -10.69 -50.22
C HIS A 332 -2.96 -9.72 -51.42
N SER A 333 -3.60 -10.07 -52.55
CA SER A 333 -3.71 -9.22 -53.74
C SER A 333 -5.15 -9.10 -54.21
N LYS A 334 -5.42 -8.17 -55.14
CA LYS A 334 -6.76 -8.03 -55.75
C LYS A 334 -7.22 -9.28 -56.50
N ALA A 335 -6.31 -10.18 -56.90
CA ALA A 335 -6.70 -11.43 -57.55
C ALA A 335 -7.48 -12.37 -56.62
N TRP A 336 -7.21 -12.32 -55.30
CA TRP A 336 -7.95 -13.06 -54.30
C TRP A 336 -9.40 -12.59 -54.21
N ASP A 337 -9.62 -11.27 -54.15
CA ASP A 337 -10.97 -10.68 -54.12
C ASP A 337 -11.78 -11.01 -55.38
N LEU A 338 -11.09 -11.02 -56.54
CA LEU A 338 -11.69 -11.33 -57.83
C LEU A 338 -11.83 -12.84 -58.09
N LYS A 339 -11.39 -13.70 -57.15
CA LYS A 339 -11.37 -15.17 -57.28
C LYS A 339 -10.69 -15.66 -58.56
N VAL A 340 -9.68 -14.92 -59.03
CA VAL A 340 -8.90 -15.29 -60.21
C VAL A 340 -7.81 -16.25 -59.78
N VAL A 341 -7.86 -17.48 -60.28
CA VAL A 341 -6.83 -18.49 -60.03
C VAL A 341 -5.58 -18.10 -60.81
N THR A 342 -4.60 -17.55 -60.10
CA THR A 342 -3.28 -17.22 -60.65
C THR A 342 -2.23 -18.08 -59.95
N SER A 343 -1.37 -18.75 -60.71
CA SER A 343 -0.26 -19.53 -60.15
C SER A 343 0.75 -18.61 -59.46
N ALA A 344 1.31 -19.06 -58.33
CA ALA A 344 2.42 -18.39 -57.66
C ALA A 344 3.79 -18.63 -58.32
N PHE A 345 3.82 -19.50 -59.34
CA PHE A 345 4.98 -19.93 -60.11
C PHE A 345 4.73 -19.85 -61.60
#